data_AF-A0A938QUK9-F1
#
_entry.id   AF-A0A938QUK9-F1
#
_cell.length_a   1.000
_cell.length_b   1.000
_cell.length_c   1.000
_cell.angle_alpha   90.00
_cell.angle_beta   90.00
_cell.angle_gamma   90.00
#
_symmetry.space_group_name_H-M   'P 1'
#
loop_
_entity.id
_entity.type
_entity.pdbx_description
1 polymer ?
#
loop_
_entity_poly.entity_id
_entity_poly.type
_entity_poly.pdbx_seq_one_letter_code
_entity_poly.pdbx_strand_id
1 'polypeptide(L)' 'AGPNTGGSQFFMVLSEPNTRHLNGVHTVFGQITTGLDVMNQLTDKDHMVTVRVA' A
#
# COMPACT_ATOMS: atom_id res chain seq x y z
N ALA A 1 6.62 9.47 -7.66
CA ALA A 1 6.28 10.72 -6.96
C ALA A 1 7.52 11.16 -6.17
N GLY A 2 7.89 12.43 -6.23
CA GLY A 2 9.06 12.96 -5.52
C GLY A 2 8.75 13.42 -4.09
N PRO A 3 9.76 13.88 -3.34
CA PRO A 3 9.55 14.47 -2.02
C PRO A 3 8.47 15.57 -2.05
N ASN A 4 7.61 15.61 -1.02
CA ASN A 4 6.51 16.58 -0.86
C ASN A 4 5.42 16.58 -1.96
N THR A 5 5.30 15.47 -2.72
CA THR A 5 4.21 15.29 -3.71
C THR A 5 3.19 14.22 -3.30
N GLY A 6 3.29 13.72 -2.05
CA GLY A 6 2.33 12.77 -1.51
C GLY A 6 0.95 13.38 -1.36
N GLY A 7 -0.08 12.69 -1.87
CA GLY A 7 -1.49 13.03 -1.70
C GLY A 7 -2.21 11.97 -0.88
N SER A 8 -3.43 11.63 -1.28
CA SER A 8 -4.22 10.55 -0.65
C SER A 8 -3.92 9.14 -1.19
N GLN A 9 -3.02 9.03 -2.17
CA GLN A 9 -2.65 7.74 -2.76
C GLN A 9 -1.71 6.99 -1.82
N PHE A 10 -1.93 5.68 -1.69
CA PHE A 10 -1.05 4.78 -0.95
C PHE A 10 -0.84 3.49 -1.72
N PHE A 11 0.15 2.71 -1.28
CA PHE A 11 0.51 1.43 -1.87
C PHE A 11 0.49 0.35 -0.80
N MET A 12 0.14 -0.87 -1.23
CA MET A 12 0.32 -2.08 -0.43
C MET A 12 1.43 -2.91 -1.06
N VAL A 13 2.39 -3.34 -0.24
CA VAL A 13 3.56 -4.09 -0.71
C VAL A 13 3.22 -5.57 -0.86
N LEU A 14 3.22 -6.10 -2.09
CA LEU A 14 2.98 -7.52 -2.37
C LEU A 14 4.19 -8.42 -2.09
N SER A 15 5.41 -7.88 -2.18
CA SER A 15 6.65 -8.63 -1.97
C SER A 15 7.76 -7.69 -1.53
N GLU A 16 8.26 -7.87 -0.32
CA GLU A 16 9.38 -7.09 0.22
C GLU A 16 10.67 -7.28 -0.61
N PRO A 17 11.11 -8.51 -0.98
CA PRO A 17 12.31 -8.69 -1.79
C PRO A 17 12.27 -7.90 -3.11
N ASN A 18 11.10 -7.88 -3.76
CA ASN A 18 10.94 -7.20 -5.06
C ASN A 18 10.85 -5.67 -4.91
N THR A 19 10.54 -5.16 -3.73
CA THR A 19 10.29 -3.73 -3.47
C THR A 19 11.34 -3.09 -2.56
N ARG A 20 12.40 -3.79 -2.18
CA ARG A 20 13.47 -3.29 -1.30
C ARG A 20 14.10 -1.97 -1.75
N HIS A 21 14.14 -1.71 -3.05
CA HIS A 21 14.66 -0.46 -3.62
C HIS A 21 13.80 0.79 -3.26
N LEU A 22 12.60 0.60 -2.72
CA LEU A 22 11.70 1.67 -2.27
C LEU A 22 11.94 2.05 -0.79
N ASN A 23 12.75 1.28 -0.06
CA ASN A 23 13.05 1.54 1.35
C ASN A 23 13.72 2.91 1.51
N GLY A 24 13.14 3.78 2.33
CA GLY A 24 13.62 5.16 2.55
C GLY A 24 13.27 6.14 1.42
N VAL A 25 12.74 5.67 0.29
CA VAL A 25 12.24 6.51 -0.81
C VAL A 25 10.79 6.92 -0.57
N HIS A 26 10.00 6.02 0.03
CA HIS A 26 8.61 6.25 0.38
C HIS A 26 8.39 6.15 1.89
N THR A 27 7.50 6.99 2.42
CA THR A 27 7.10 6.95 3.83
C THR A 27 6.17 5.77 4.08
N VAL A 28 6.64 4.80 4.88
CA VAL A 28 5.79 3.71 5.38
C VAL A 28 4.98 4.22 6.58
N PHE A 29 3.66 4.05 6.55
CA PHE A 29 2.75 4.54 7.60
C PHE A 29 1.91 3.45 8.27
N GLY A 30 2.01 2.19 7.82
CA GLY A 30 1.24 1.08 8.37
C GLY A 30 1.69 -0.28 7.82
N GLN A 31 1.18 -1.35 8.42
CA GLN A 31 1.45 -2.73 8.03
C GLN A 31 0.14 -3.52 8.03
N ILE A 32 -0.05 -4.37 7.03
CA ILE A 32 -1.18 -5.30 6.97
C ILE A 32 -0.98 -6.38 8.02
N THR A 33 -1.88 -6.46 8.99
CA THR A 33 -1.86 -7.50 10.04
C THR A 33 -2.75 -8.70 9.70
N THR A 34 -3.75 -8.51 8.83
CA THR A 34 -4.75 -9.53 8.43
C THR A 34 -5.24 -9.24 7.00
N GLY A 35 -5.68 -10.28 6.27
CA GLY A 35 -6.29 -10.11 4.93
C GLY A 35 -5.32 -10.11 3.75
N LEU A 36 -4.11 -10.67 3.91
CA LEU A 36 -3.15 -10.82 2.81
C LEU A 36 -3.67 -11.70 1.66
N ASP A 37 -4.53 -12.67 1.98
CA ASP A 37 -5.24 -13.50 1.01
C ASP A 37 -6.21 -12.70 0.13
N VAL A 38 -6.90 -11.72 0.72
CA VAL A 38 -7.77 -10.78 -0.02
C VAL A 38 -6.93 -9.85 -0.90
N MET A 39 -5.81 -9.34 -0.37
CA MET A 39 -4.88 -8.48 -1.13
C MET A 39 -4.38 -9.17 -2.41
N ASN A 40 -4.10 -10.48 -2.36
CA ASN A 40 -3.65 -11.24 -3.52
C ASN A 40 -4.74 -11.49 -4.57
N GLN A 41 -6.01 -11.23 -4.24
CA GLN A 41 -7.15 -11.40 -5.15
C GLN A 41 -7.57 -10.08 -5.82
N LEU A 42 -6.98 -8.94 -5.43
CA LEU A 42 -7.32 -7.64 -6.01
C LEU A 42 -7.00 -7.60 -7.51
N THR A 43 -7.93 -7.03 -8.28
CA THR A 43 -7.83 -6.86 -9.73
C THR A 43 -7.93 -5.39 -10.14
N ASP A 44 -7.65 -5.12 -11.42
CA ASP A 44 -7.79 -3.77 -11.95
C ASP A 44 -9.23 -3.27 -11.76
N LYS A 45 -9.36 -2.02 -11.30
CA LYS A 45 -10.63 -1.32 -11.02
C LYS A 45 -11.41 -1.84 -9.81
N ASP A 46 -10.81 -2.64 -8.92
CA ASP A 46 -11.43 -2.89 -7.62
C ASP A 46 -11.59 -1.59 -6.80
N HIS A 47 -12.73 -1.48 -6.11
CA HIS A 47 -13.12 -0.26 -5.40
C HIS A 47 -13.08 -0.44 -3.88
N MET A 48 -12.43 0.50 -3.21
CA MET A 48 -12.47 0.60 -1.76
C MET A 48 -13.81 1.21 -1.32
N VAL A 49 -14.67 0.40 -0.69
CA VAL A 49 -16.03 0.81 -0.31
C VAL A 49 -16.05 1.66 0.96
N THR A 50 -15.20 1.34 1.94
CA THR A 50 -15.16 2.06 3.23
C THR A 50 -13.78 1.95 3.86
N VAL A 51 -13.27 3.07 4.38
CA VAL A 51 -12.05 3.15 5.19
C VAL A 51 -12.43 3.71 6.56
N ARG A 52 -11.90 3.11 7.63
CA ARG A 52 -12.08 3.58 9.00
C ARG A 52 -10.73 3.62 9.71
N VAL A 53 -10.53 4.66 10.50
CA VAL A 53 -9.41 4.81 11.43
C VAL A 53 -10.02 4.92 12.83
N ALA A 54 -9.49 4.15 13.78
CA ALA A 54 -9.92 4.19 15.18
C ALA A 54 -9.40 5.43 15.90
#